data_AF-A0A8I1WAJ3-F1
#
_entry.id   AF-A0A8I1WAJ3-F1
#
_cell.length_a   1.000
_cell.length_b   1.000
_cell.length_c   1.000
_cell.angle_alpha   90.00
_cell.angle_beta   90.00
_cell.angle_gamma   90.00
#
_symmetry.space_group_name_H-M   'P 1'
#
loop_
_entity.id
_entity.type
_entity.pdbx_description
1 polymer ?
#
loop_
_entity_poly.entity_id
_entity_poly.type
_entity_poly.pdbx_seq_one_letter_code
_entity_poly.pdbx_strand_id
1 'polypeptide(L)'
;MKVLENQTLYQCEHCGKRLMTKHGARLHEREYCPVVKEEEQKKRQESCEHKHMEMSYCTMPGEGHLQIPDYECCIDCGMSEMEIAQQKNKLQEASHASK
;
A
#
# COMPACT_ATOMS: atom_id res chain seq x y z
N MET A 1 -1.14 -29.29 -11.05
CA MET A 1 -0.59 -28.00 -11.52
C MET A 1 -0.36 -28.11 -13.01
N LYS A 2 -0.80 -27.15 -13.84
CA LYS A 2 -0.49 -27.17 -15.29
C LYS A 2 0.91 -26.61 -15.48
N VAL A 3 1.86 -27.49 -15.80
CA VAL A 3 3.24 -27.11 -16.13
C VAL A 3 3.28 -26.76 -17.61
N LEU A 4 3.74 -25.56 -17.94
CA LEU A 4 3.95 -25.12 -19.31
C LEU A 4 5.40 -25.44 -19.68
N GLU A 5 5.61 -26.55 -20.38
CA GLU A 5 6.96 -27.10 -20.62
C GLU A 5 7.72 -26.38 -21.76
N ASN A 6 7.04 -25.58 -22.59
CA ASN A 6 7.61 -25.00 -23.83
C ASN A 6 7.28 -23.51 -24.05
N GLN A 7 7.03 -22.74 -22.98
CA GLN A 7 6.73 -21.31 -23.09
C GLN A 7 7.72 -20.47 -22.28
N THR A 8 8.23 -19.40 -22.91
CA THR A 8 9.09 -18.43 -22.23
C THR A 8 8.26 -17.62 -21.24
N LEU A 9 8.54 -17.79 -19.95
CA LEU A 9 7.95 -16.98 -18.89
C LEU A 9 8.88 -15.81 -18.54
N TYR A 10 8.30 -14.65 -18.33
CA TYR A 10 8.99 -13.44 -17.87
C TYR A 10 8.73 -13.26 -16.39
N GLN A 11 9.79 -13.33 -15.59
CA GLN A 11 9.69 -13.20 -14.14
C GLN A 11 10.01 -11.77 -13.71
N CYS A 12 9.15 -11.18 -12.89
CA CYS A 12 9.43 -9.90 -12.25
C CYS A 12 10.51 -10.07 -11.18
N GLU A 13 11.53 -9.22 -11.19
CA GLU A 13 12.64 -9.26 -10.23
C GLU A 13 12.23 -8.83 -8.81
N HIS A 14 11.23 -7.96 -8.69
CA HIS A 14 10.81 -7.42 -7.39
C HIS A 14 9.91 -8.38 -6.60
N CYS A 15 8.92 -9.00 -7.24
CA CYS A 15 7.94 -9.85 -6.56
C CYS A 15 8.01 -11.34 -6.95
N GLY A 16 8.85 -11.70 -7.92
CA GLY A 16 9.00 -13.07 -8.40
C GLY A 16 7.82 -13.61 -9.23
N LYS A 17 6.79 -12.81 -9.52
CA LYS A 17 5.62 -13.23 -10.31
C LYS A 17 6.03 -13.52 -11.76
N ARG A 18 5.56 -14.65 -12.29
CA ARG A 18 5.81 -15.08 -13.67
C ARG A 18 4.64 -14.67 -14.56
N LEU A 19 4.95 -14.06 -15.69
CA LEU A 19 4.02 -13.55 -16.68
C LEU A 19 4.33 -14.18 -18.04
N MET A 20 3.28 -14.36 -18.83
CA MET A 20 3.36 -15.06 -20.13
C MET A 20 3.91 -14.15 -21.24
N THR A 21 3.86 -12.83 -21.06
CA THR A 21 4.21 -11.84 -22.08
C THR A 21 5.24 -10.85 -21.55
N LYS A 22 6.22 -10.50 -22.40
CA LYS A 22 7.24 -9.49 -22.08
C LYS A 22 6.63 -8.13 -21.76
N HIS A 23 5.60 -7.74 -22.50
CA HIS A 23 4.90 -6.47 -22.27
C HIS A 23 4.16 -6.49 -20.93
N GLY A 24 3.48 -7.59 -20.58
CA GLY A 24 2.82 -7.76 -19.29
C GLY A 24 3.81 -7.71 -18.13
N ALA A 25 5.01 -8.29 -18.28
CA ALA A 25 6.09 -8.18 -17.29
C ALA A 25 6.54 -6.74 -17.06
N ARG A 26 6.79 -5.97 -18.13
CA ARG A 26 7.18 -4.56 -18.01
C ARG A 26 6.10 -3.70 -17.36
N LEU A 27 4.85 -3.89 -17.78
CA LEU A 27 3.72 -3.16 -17.21
C LEU A 27 3.55 -3.50 -15.72
N HIS A 28 3.72 -4.77 -15.38
CA HIS A 28 3.69 -5.21 -14.00
C HIS A 28 4.78 -4.54 -13.16
N GLU A 29 6.04 -4.60 -13.59
CA GLU A 29 7.16 -3.97 -12.87
C GLU A 29 6.92 -2.48 -12.60
N ARG A 30 6.35 -1.77 -13.56
CA ARG A 30 6.16 -0.32 -13.47
C ARG A 30 4.93 0.10 -12.66
N GLU A 31 3.80 -0.57 -12.82
CA GLU A 31 2.50 -0.04 -12.34
C GLU A 31 1.75 -0.97 -11.39
N TYR A 32 2.00 -2.28 -11.47
CA TYR A 32 1.21 -3.28 -10.75
C TYR A 32 2.05 -4.14 -9.81
N CYS A 33 3.34 -3.87 -9.68
CA CYS A 33 4.20 -4.60 -8.78
C CYS A 33 3.86 -4.16 -7.36
N PRO A 34 3.32 -5.07 -6.52
CA PRO A 34 2.92 -4.70 -5.17
C PRO A 34 4.13 -4.21 -4.37
N VAL A 35 5.30 -4.84 -4.54
CA VAL A 35 6.54 -4.46 -3.84
C VAL A 35 6.96 -3.02 -4.18
N VAL A 36 6.92 -2.65 -5.46
CA VAL A 36 7.27 -1.29 -5.90
C VAL A 36 6.24 -0.28 -5.39
N LYS A 37 4.95 -0.60 -5.49
CA LYS A 37 3.87 0.27 -4.99
C LYS A 37 3.93 0.48 -3.49
N GLU A 38 4.21 -0.58 -2.72
CA GLU A 38 4.39 -0.51 -1.27
C GLU A 38 5.60 0.36 -0.92
N GLU A 39 6.71 0.25 -1.65
CA GLU A 39 7.89 1.07 -1.41
C GLU A 39 7.62 2.55 -1.71
N GLU A 40 6.96 2.86 -2.83
CA GLU A 40 6.53 4.23 -3.15
C GLU A 40 5.54 4.78 -2.13
N GLN A 41 4.59 3.96 -1.67
CA GLN A 41 3.62 4.34 -0.65
C GLN A 41 4.31 4.62 0.69
N LYS A 42 5.27 3.80 1.10
CA LYS A 42 6.09 4.06 2.30
C LYS A 42 6.84 5.38 2.21
N LYS A 43 7.49 5.67 1.08
CA LYS A 43 8.18 6.96 0.86
C LYS A 43 7.20 8.14 0.97
N ARG A 44 6.00 8.01 0.41
CA ARG A 44 4.93 9.02 0.56
C ARG A 44 4.54 9.19 2.02
N GLN A 45 4.32 8.09 2.75
CA GLN A 45 3.99 8.10 4.19
C GLN A 45 5.07 8.77 5.04
N GLU A 46 6.35 8.50 4.77
CA GLU A 46 7.48 9.12 5.48
C GLU A 46 7.61 10.63 5.23
N SER A 47 7.30 11.07 4.01
CA SER A 47 7.39 12.49 3.62
C SER A 47 6.13 13.30 3.90
N CYS A 48 5.03 12.66 4.31
CA CYS A 48 3.74 13.31 4.45
C CYS A 48 3.65 14.15 5.72
N GLU A 49 3.11 15.36 5.61
CA GLU A 49 2.84 16.24 6.76
C GLU A 49 1.46 15.98 7.40
N HIS A 50 0.65 15.10 6.80
CA HIS A 50 -0.72 14.75 7.23
C HIS A 50 -1.65 15.96 7.45
N LYS A 51 -1.56 16.97 6.57
CA LYS A 51 -2.38 18.19 6.66
C LYS A 51 -3.82 18.00 6.20
N HIS A 52 -4.07 17.01 5.34
CA HIS A 52 -5.38 16.77 4.75
C HIS A 52 -5.94 15.44 5.22
N MET A 53 -6.74 15.48 6.28
CA MET A 53 -7.45 14.34 6.86
C MET A 53 -8.92 14.36 6.43
N GLU A 54 -9.45 13.21 6.06
CA GLU A 54 -10.85 13.02 5.67
C GLU A 54 -11.45 11.77 6.36
N MET A 55 -12.74 11.86 6.68
CA MET A 55 -13.52 10.76 7.25
C MET A 55 -13.85 9.73 6.18
N SER A 56 -13.43 8.48 6.40
CA SER A 56 -13.88 7.30 5.66
C SER A 56 -15.28 6.91 6.12
N TYR A 57 -16.09 6.40 5.20
CA TYR A 57 -17.45 5.95 5.47
C TYR A 57 -17.64 4.50 5.03
N CYS A 58 -18.24 3.68 5.89
CA CYS A 58 -18.61 2.31 5.59
C CYS A 58 -20.13 2.18 5.41
N THR A 59 -20.57 1.18 4.64
CA THR A 59 -22.00 0.92 4.43
C THR A 59 -22.63 0.29 5.67
N MET A 60 -23.81 0.78 6.09
CA MET A 60 -24.58 0.20 7.19
C MET A 60 -24.95 -1.26 6.87
N PRO A 61 -24.60 -2.23 7.75
CA PRO A 61 -25.04 -3.61 7.58
C PRO A 61 -26.57 -3.70 7.58
N GLY A 62 -27.14 -4.38 6.58
CA GLY A 62 -28.59 -4.54 6.44
C GLY A 62 -29.31 -3.36 5.79
N GLU A 63 -28.71 -2.17 5.76
CA GLU A 63 -29.27 -0.97 5.14
C GLU A 63 -28.29 -0.36 4.15
N GLY A 64 -28.14 -1.00 2.99
CA GLY A 64 -27.12 -0.67 1.99
C GLY A 64 -27.18 0.73 1.37
N HIS A 65 -28.22 1.51 1.67
CA HIS A 65 -28.39 2.90 1.22
C HIS A 65 -27.86 3.92 2.24
N LEU A 66 -27.53 3.49 3.46
CA LEU A 66 -27.00 4.35 4.50
C LEU A 66 -25.50 4.12 4.70
N GLN A 67 -24.80 5.18 5.08
CA GLN A 67 -23.38 5.19 5.37
C GLN A 67 -23.12 5.63 6.81
N ILE A 68 -22.11 5.05 7.45
CA ILE A 68 -21.63 5.39 8.80
C ILE A 68 -20.20 5.88 8.69
N PRO A 69 -19.82 6.94 9.41
CA PRO A 69 -18.41 7.26 9.64
C PRO A 69 -17.66 6.04 10.22
N ASP A 70 -16.49 5.75 9.66
CA ASP A 70 -15.65 4.61 10.05
C ASP A 70 -14.38 5.09 10.76
N TYR A 71 -13.50 5.80 10.05
CA TYR A 71 -12.24 6.33 10.59
C TYR A 71 -11.73 7.52 9.79
N GLU A 72 -10.88 8.35 10.39
CA GLU A 72 -10.19 9.45 9.69
C GLU A 72 -8.87 8.97 9.09
N CYS A 73 -8.63 9.31 7.83
CA CYS A 73 -7.41 8.99 7.11
C CYS A 73 -6.88 10.17 6.30
N CYS A 74 -5.56 10.22 6.12
CA CYS A 74 -4.93 11.24 5.30
C CYS A 74 -5.13 10.91 3.82
N ILE A 75 -5.71 11.83 3.05
CA ILE A 75 -5.95 11.62 1.61
C ILE A 75 -4.64 11.43 0.82
N ASP A 76 -3.57 12.10 1.25
CA ASP A 76 -2.31 12.14 0.49
C ASP A 76 -1.49 10.85 0.64
N CYS A 77 -1.56 10.18 1.80
CA CYS A 77 -0.75 9.00 2.10
C CYS A 77 -1.55 7.76 2.54
N GLY A 78 -2.86 7.91 2.74
CA GLY A 78 -3.79 6.86 3.13
C GLY A 78 -3.66 6.39 4.57
N MET A 79 -2.84 7.04 5.41
CA MET A 79 -2.66 6.63 6.80
C MET A 79 -3.81 7.10 7.68
N SER A 80 -4.28 6.20 8.55
CA SER A 80 -5.20 6.53 9.62
C SER A 80 -4.52 7.30 10.75
N GLU A 81 -5.31 8.01 11.57
CA GLU A 81 -4.80 8.68 12.78
C GLU A 81 -4.00 7.73 13.69
N MET A 82 -4.47 6.48 13.83
CA MET A 82 -3.81 5.47 14.65
C MET A 82 -2.43 5.09 14.11
N GLU A 83 -2.30 4.92 12.79
CA GLU A 83 -1.02 4.60 12.16
C GLU A 83 -0.03 5.77 12.25
N ILE A 84 -0.52 7.01 12.09
CA ILE A 84 0.29 8.22 12.27
C ILE A 84 0.83 8.31 13.70
N ALA A 85 0.00 8.01 14.70
CA ALA A 85 0.42 7.98 16.10
C ALA A 85 1.49 6.90 16.37
N GLN A 86 1.31 5.70 15.81
CA GLN A 86 2.30 4.62 15.93
C GLN A 86 3.64 4.99 15.30
N GLN A 87 3.64 5.66 14.14
CA GLN A 87 4.86 6.11 13.48
C GLN A 87 5.62 7.14 14.33
N LYS A 88 4.90 8.10 14.93
CA LYS A 88 5.48 9.08 15.86
C LYS A 88 6.10 8.42 17.10
N ASN A 89 5.42 7.43 17.69
CA ASN A 89 5.95 6.70 18.85
C ASN A 89 7.23 5.94 18.50
N LYS A 90 7.28 5.25 17.35
CA LYS A 90 8.49 4.55 16.88
C LYS A 90 9.67 5.50 16.66
N LEU A 91 9.42 6.70 16.13
CA LEU A 91 10.44 7.73 15.97
C LEU A 91 10.97 8.23 17.32
N GLN A 92 10.09 8.40 18.32
CA GLN A 92 10.49 8.77 19.67
C GLN A 92 11.32 7.66 20.32
N GLU A 93 10.89 6.40 20.27
CA GLU A 93 11.63 5.25 20.81
C GLU A 93 13.02 5.10 20.18
N ALA A 94 13.14 5.26 18.87
CA ALA A 94 14.43 5.24 18.17
C ALA A 94 15.38 6.37 18.63
N SER A 95 14.82 7.55 18.92
CA SER A 95 15.59 8.69 19.45
C SER A 95 16.06 8.47 20.90
N HIS A 96 15.32 7.68 21.68
CA HIS A 96 15.66 7.35 23.06
C HIS A 96 16.64 6.18 23.18
N ALA A 97 16.66 5.24 22.22
CA ALA A 97 17.57 4.09 22.20
C ALA A 97 19.01 4.43 21.72
N SER A 98 19.24 5.64 21.22
CA SER A 98 20.56 6.10 20.74
C SER A 98 21.36 6.91 21.79
N LYS A 99 20.96 6.87 23.07
CA LYS A 99 21.67 7.46 24.22
C LYS A 99 22.10 6.38 25.20
#